data_AF-A0A183HJD9-F1
#
_entry.id   AF-A0A183HJD9-F1
#
_cell.length_a   1.000
_cell.length_b   1.000
_cell.length_c   1.000
_cell.angle_alpha   90.00
_cell.angle_beta   90.00
_cell.angle_gamma   90.00
#
_symmetry.space_group_name_H-M   'P 1'
#
loop_
_entity.id
_entity.type
_entity.pdbx_description
1 polymer ?
#
loop_
_entity_poly.entity_id
_entity_poly.type
_entity_poly.pdbx_seq_one_letter_code
_entity_poly.pdbx_strand_id
1 'polypeptide(L)'
;MTGAVAAYLRALNLAGNHAVVHGNLACVYYEQGLIDLAIDMYRKAIDLQPNFPDAYCNLANALKEKGLVSEAEAAYNKALQLCPTHADSQNNLANIKREQGKIEDATRLYLKALEVLF
;
A
#
# COMPACT_ATOMS: atom_id res chain seq x y z
N MET A 1 13.08 30.67 -20.44
CA MET A 1 12.97 29.63 -19.39
C MET A 1 14.30 28.91 -19.28
N THR A 2 14.97 29.04 -18.14
CA THR A 2 16.35 28.56 -17.90
C THR A 2 16.38 27.03 -17.85
N GLY A 3 17.45 26.41 -18.36
CA GLY A 3 17.63 24.95 -18.39
C GLY A 3 17.54 24.26 -17.03
N ALA A 4 17.64 25.02 -15.93
CA ALA A 4 17.46 24.53 -14.56
C ALA A 4 16.03 24.08 -14.27
N VAL A 5 14.99 24.79 -14.73
CA VAL A 5 13.58 24.40 -14.49
C VAL A 5 13.23 23.14 -15.30
N ALA A 6 13.74 23.03 -16.53
CA ALA A 6 13.57 21.84 -17.35
C ALA A 6 14.32 20.63 -16.76
N ALA A 7 15.53 20.81 -16.20
CA ALA A 7 16.25 19.76 -15.50
C ALA A 7 15.57 19.35 -14.18
N TYR A 8 14.99 20.30 -13.44
CA TYR A 8 14.26 20.06 -12.20
C TYR A 8 12.95 19.29 -12.44
N LEU A 9 12.17 19.69 -13.45
CA LEU A 9 10.96 18.96 -13.87
C LEU A 9 11.28 17.60 -14.48
N ARG A 10 12.40 17.45 -15.19
CA ARG A 10 12.84 16.16 -15.72
C ARG A 10 13.35 15.23 -14.61
N ALA A 11 13.99 15.76 -13.57
CA ALA A 11 14.38 15.00 -12.37
C ALA A 11 13.17 14.57 -11.53
N LEU A 12 12.16 15.43 -11.38
CA LEU A 12 10.87 15.09 -10.77
C LEU A 12 10.07 14.04 -11.56
N ASN A 13 10.24 13.98 -12.89
CA ASN A 13 9.48 13.11 -13.79
C ASN A 13 10.15 11.76 -14.12
N LEU A 14 11.38 11.48 -13.66
CA LEU A 14 12.15 10.29 -14.05
C LEU A 14 12.19 9.15 -13.03
N ALA A 15 11.75 9.35 -11.79
CA ALA A 15 11.76 8.28 -10.78
C ALA A 15 10.44 8.19 -9.98
N GLY A 16 9.93 9.31 -9.45
CA GLY A 16 8.73 9.31 -8.60
C GLY A 16 7.43 9.00 -9.34
N ASN A 17 7.33 9.38 -10.62
CA ASN A 17 6.09 9.20 -11.39
C ASN A 17 5.90 7.74 -11.88
N HIS A 18 6.98 6.99 -12.05
CA HIS A 18 6.91 5.60 -12.53
C HIS A 18 6.26 4.67 -11.49
N ALA A 19 6.60 4.84 -10.21
CA ALA A 19 5.98 4.05 -9.13
C ALA A 19 4.47 4.31 -9.05
N VAL A 20 4.05 5.57 -9.12
CA VAL A 20 2.62 5.95 -9.11
C VAL A 20 1.88 5.38 -10.34
N VAL A 21 2.48 5.43 -11.53
CA VAL A 21 1.88 4.84 -12.73
C VAL A 21 1.70 3.33 -12.60
N HIS A 22 2.70 2.62 -12.08
CA HIS A 22 2.57 1.18 -11.81
C HIS A 22 1.51 0.89 -10.73
N GLY A 23 1.43 1.71 -9.67
CA GLY A 23 0.40 1.60 -8.64
C GLY A 23 -1.01 1.82 -9.20
N ASN A 24 -1.21 2.83 -10.05
CA ASN A 24 -2.50 3.09 -10.67
C ASN A 24 -2.90 1.97 -11.64
N LEU A 25 -1.96 1.46 -12.44
CA LEU A 25 -2.20 0.31 -13.31
C LEU A 25 -2.57 -0.94 -12.50
N ALA A 26 -1.91 -1.15 -11.37
CA ALA A 26 -2.24 -2.23 -10.45
C ALA A 26 -3.68 -2.11 -9.92
N CYS A 27 -4.14 -0.90 -9.56
CA CYS A 27 -5.52 -0.67 -9.14
C CYS A 27 -6.51 -1.02 -10.26
N VAL A 28 -6.22 -0.67 -11.51
CA VAL A 28 -7.06 -1.04 -12.66
C VAL A 28 -7.14 -2.56 -12.83
N TYR A 29 -6.02 -3.28 -12.70
CA TYR A 29 -6.04 -4.75 -12.74
C TYR A 29 -6.79 -5.36 -11.56
N TYR A 30 -6.65 -4.78 -10.37
CA TYR A 30 -7.36 -5.20 -9.17
C TYR A 30 -8.88 -5.09 -9.35
N GLU A 31 -9.36 -3.94 -9.83
CA GLU A 31 -10.79 -3.71 -10.10
C GLU A 31 -11.36 -4.66 -11.18
N GLN A 32 -10.53 -5.13 -12.10
CA GLN A 32 -10.90 -6.13 -13.12
C GLN A 32 -10.83 -7.58 -12.62
N GLY A 33 -10.45 -7.81 -11.36
CA GLY A 33 -10.25 -9.15 -10.79
C GLY A 33 -8.98 -9.86 -11.30
N LEU A 34 -8.09 -9.14 -11.99
CA LEU A 34 -6.81 -9.66 -12.48
C LEU A 34 -5.75 -9.57 -11.37
N ILE A 35 -6.00 -10.27 -10.27
CA ILE A 35 -5.28 -10.12 -8.99
C ILE A 35 -3.78 -10.39 -9.13
N ASP A 36 -3.37 -11.39 -9.92
CA ASP A 36 -1.95 -11.68 -10.14
C ASP A 36 -1.20 -10.53 -10.82
N LEU A 37 -1.82 -9.92 -11.84
CA LEU A 37 -1.24 -8.76 -12.53
C LEU A 37 -1.19 -7.54 -11.62
N ALA A 38 -2.20 -7.35 -10.76
CA ALA A 38 -2.20 -6.29 -9.76
C ALA A 38 -1.03 -6.44 -8.78
N ILE A 39 -0.81 -7.64 -8.24
CA ILE A 39 0.32 -7.94 -7.34
C ILE A 39 1.66 -7.61 -8.01
N ASP A 40 1.86 -8.05 -9.25
CA ASP A 40 3.09 -7.79 -9.99
C ASP A 40 3.33 -6.30 -10.20
N MET A 41 2.28 -5.53 -10.51
CA MET A 41 2.41 -4.08 -10.71
C MET A 41 2.64 -3.33 -9.39
N TYR A 42 1.99 -3.72 -8.29
CA TYR A 42 2.29 -3.14 -6.97
C TYR A 42 3.72 -3.42 -6.53
N ARG A 43 4.24 -4.64 -6.76
CA ARG A 43 5.65 -4.97 -6.49
C ARG A 43 6.60 -4.08 -7.29
N LYS A 44 6.34 -3.87 -8.59
CA LYS A 44 7.14 -2.92 -9.39
C LYS A 44 7.07 -1.49 -8.87
N ALA A 45 5.89 -1.03 -8.43
CA ALA A 45 5.75 0.29 -7.81
C ALA A 45 6.61 0.41 -6.55
N ILE A 46 6.64 -0.64 -5.72
CA ILE A 46 7.46 -0.72 -4.50
C ILE A 46 8.96 -0.79 -4.82
N ASP A 47 9.37 -1.56 -5.82
CA ASP A 47 10.78 -1.66 -6.23
C ASP A 47 11.32 -0.29 -6.70
N LEU A 48 10.47 0.48 -7.39
CA LEU A 48 10.78 1.84 -7.82
C LEU A 48 10.74 2.86 -6.67
N GLN A 49 9.82 2.68 -5.71
CA GLN A 49 9.69 3.54 -4.54
C GLN A 49 9.43 2.70 -3.27
N PRO A 50 10.49 2.28 -2.55
CA PRO A 50 10.35 1.44 -1.36
C PRO A 50 9.67 2.11 -0.17
N ASN A 51 9.58 3.45 -0.18
CA ASN A 51 8.92 4.26 0.84
C ASN A 51 7.54 4.74 0.33
N PHE A 52 6.70 3.80 -0.12
CA PHE A 52 5.37 4.09 -0.65
C PHE A 52 4.29 3.31 0.13
N PRO A 53 3.82 3.84 1.28
CA PRO A 53 2.87 3.15 2.16
C PRO A 53 1.60 2.65 1.45
N ASP A 54 1.01 3.48 0.59
CA ASP A 54 -0.22 3.12 -0.14
C ASP A 54 -0.02 1.90 -1.05
N ALA A 55 1.14 1.79 -1.69
CA ALA A 55 1.46 0.65 -2.54
C ALA A 55 1.57 -0.66 -1.74
N TYR A 56 2.12 -0.61 -0.51
CA TYR A 56 2.12 -1.78 0.38
C TYR A 56 0.71 -2.12 0.88
N CYS A 57 -0.11 -1.12 1.23
CA CYS A 57 -1.50 -1.33 1.63
C CYS A 57 -2.30 -2.02 0.50
N ASN A 58 -2.14 -1.55 -0.73
CA ASN A 58 -2.85 -2.10 -1.88
C ASN A 58 -2.32 -3.48 -2.30
N LEU A 59 -1.00 -3.70 -2.21
CA LEU A 59 -0.43 -5.04 -2.36
C LEU A 59 -1.01 -6.00 -1.32
N ALA A 60 -1.13 -5.57 -0.07
CA ALA A 60 -1.71 -6.39 0.99
C ALA A 60 -3.18 -6.75 0.72
N ASN A 61 -3.98 -5.81 0.21
CA ASN A 61 -5.36 -6.08 -0.21
C ASN A 61 -5.40 -7.18 -1.29
N ALA A 62 -4.57 -7.06 -2.32
CA ALA A 62 -4.48 -8.06 -3.39
C ALA A 62 -4.00 -9.44 -2.91
N LEU A 63 -3.02 -9.48 -2.02
CA LEU A 63 -2.53 -10.72 -1.40
C LEU A 63 -3.62 -11.37 -0.54
N LYS A 64 -4.37 -10.59 0.24
CA LYS A 64 -5.50 -11.08 1.04
C LYS A 64 -6.58 -11.69 0.15
N GLU A 65 -6.94 -11.03 -0.94
CA GLU A 65 -7.93 -11.55 -1.90
C GLU A 65 -7.47 -12.86 -2.56
N LYS A 66 -6.17 -13.01 -2.82
CA LYS A 66 -5.57 -14.26 -3.29
C LYS A 66 -5.48 -15.36 -2.21
N GLY A 67 -5.83 -15.06 -0.96
CA GLY A 67 -5.74 -15.99 0.17
C GLY A 67 -4.34 -16.08 0.80
N LEU A 68 -3.39 -15.25 0.37
CA LEU A 68 -2.02 -15.17 0.91
C LEU A 68 -1.99 -14.27 2.16
N VAL A 69 -2.77 -14.65 3.18
CA VAL A 69 -3.04 -13.81 4.36
C VAL A 69 -1.77 -13.42 5.13
N SER A 70 -0.82 -14.34 5.30
CA SER A 70 0.44 -14.05 6.00
C SER A 70 1.30 -13.02 5.26
N GLU A 71 1.33 -13.05 3.93
CA GLU A 71 2.04 -12.04 3.13
C GLU A 71 1.32 -10.69 3.18
N ALA A 72 -0.02 -10.69 3.17
CA ALA A 72 -0.82 -9.49 3.35
C ALA A 72 -0.53 -8.80 4.68
N GLU A 73 -0.47 -9.56 5.79
CA GLU A 73 -0.09 -9.00 7.09
C GLU A 73 1.30 -8.37 7.07
N ALA A 74 2.28 -9.03 6.45
CA ALA A 74 3.63 -8.47 6.34
C ALA A 74 3.63 -7.14 5.57
N ALA A 75 2.86 -7.06 4.48
CA ALA A 75 2.72 -5.84 3.69
C ALA A 75 2.00 -4.72 4.45
N TYR A 76 0.90 -4.98 5.15
CA TYR A 76 0.27 -3.96 6.02
C TYR A 76 1.21 -3.49 7.12
N ASN A 77 1.93 -4.39 7.78
CA ASN A 77 2.92 -4.00 8.79
C ASN A 77 4.02 -3.12 8.18
N LYS A 78 4.45 -3.39 6.94
CA LYS A 78 5.41 -2.54 6.25
C LYS A 78 4.85 -1.16 5.95
N ALA A 79 3.60 -1.05 5.51
CA ALA A 79 2.91 0.22 5.34
C ALA A 79 2.87 1.02 6.67
N LEU A 80 2.56 0.35 7.78
CA LEU A 80 2.53 0.96 9.13
C LEU A 80 3.91 1.30 9.69
N GLN A 81 4.96 0.61 9.31
CA GLN A 81 6.34 1.00 9.63
C GLN A 81 6.72 2.31 8.94
N LEU A 82 6.28 2.49 7.69
CA LEU A 82 6.56 3.69 6.90
C LEU A 82 5.66 4.87 7.31
N CYS A 83 4.38 4.59 7.60
CA CYS A 83 3.39 5.56 8.03
C CYS A 83 2.55 4.96 9.18
N PRO A 84 2.94 5.18 10.45
CA PRO A 84 2.25 4.63 11.61
C PRO A 84 0.78 5.03 11.73
N THR A 85 0.39 6.16 11.13
CA THR A 85 -0.96 6.72 11.12
C THR A 85 -1.76 6.35 9.86
N HIS A 86 -1.31 5.37 9.07
CA HIS A 86 -2.03 4.96 7.86
C HIS A 86 -3.32 4.20 8.21
N ALA A 87 -4.44 4.93 8.31
CA ALA A 87 -5.72 4.42 8.79
C ALA A 87 -6.20 3.16 8.06
N ASP A 88 -6.13 3.12 6.71
CA ASP A 88 -6.57 1.95 5.94
C ASP A 88 -5.78 0.68 6.27
N SER A 89 -4.46 0.80 6.42
CA SER A 89 -3.59 -0.32 6.80
C SER A 89 -3.89 -0.80 8.22
N GLN A 90 -4.18 0.12 9.15
CA GLN A 90 -4.57 -0.24 10.52
C GLN A 90 -5.91 -0.99 10.53
N ASN A 91 -6.92 -0.45 9.84
CA ASN A 91 -8.25 -1.06 9.74
C ASN A 91 -8.21 -2.44 9.07
N ASN A 92 -7.48 -2.57 7.96
CA ASN A 92 -7.41 -3.83 7.22
C ASN A 92 -6.59 -4.90 7.96
N LEU A 93 -5.51 -4.51 8.64
CA LEU A 93 -4.79 -5.44 9.53
C LEU A 93 -5.66 -5.85 10.72
N ALA A 94 -6.45 -4.93 11.28
CA ALA A 94 -7.40 -5.25 12.36
C ALA A 94 -8.42 -6.30 11.91
N ASN A 95 -8.95 -6.18 10.69
CA ASN A 95 -9.86 -7.17 10.10
C ASN A 95 -9.20 -8.57 10.06
N ILE A 96 -7.94 -8.67 9.62
CA ILE A 96 -7.21 -9.94 9.62
C ILE A 96 -7.05 -10.48 11.05
N LYS A 97 -6.63 -9.65 12.01
CA LYS A 97 -6.48 -10.08 13.41
C LYS A 97 -7.79 -10.58 14.00
N ARG A 98 -8.91 -9.92 13.67
CA ARG A 98 -10.25 -10.34 14.08
C ARG A 98 -10.62 -11.69 13.48
N GLU A 99 -10.40 -11.89 12.18
CA GLU A 99 -10.65 -13.18 11.49
C GLU A 99 -9.80 -14.32 12.08
N GLN A 100 -8.61 -14.00 12.62
CA GLN A 100 -7.76 -14.95 13.34
C GLN A 100 -8.14 -15.17 14.81
N GLY A 101 -9.18 -14.50 15.32
CA GLY A 101 -9.58 -14.57 16.73
C GLY A 101 -8.69 -13.78 17.69
N LYS A 102 -7.75 -12.95 17.19
CA LYS A 102 -6.89 -12.06 17.99
C LYS A 102 -7.60 -10.74 18.26
N ILE A 103 -8.63 -10.79 19.10
CA ILE A 103 -9.59 -9.70 19.29
C ILE A 103 -8.95 -8.46 19.93
N GLU A 104 -8.03 -8.65 20.87
CA GLU A 104 -7.31 -7.55 21.55
C GLU A 104 -6.44 -6.77 20.57
N ASP A 105 -5.72 -7.48 19.69
CA ASP A 105 -4.90 -6.88 18.64
C ASP A 105 -5.75 -6.09 17.63
N ALA A 106 -6.87 -6.67 17.20
CA ALA A 106 -7.80 -6.02 16.30
C ALA A 106 -8.36 -4.73 16.92
N THR A 107 -8.80 -4.79 18.18
CA THR A 107 -9.36 -3.64 18.90
C THR A 107 -8.37 -2.49 18.97
N ARG A 108 -7.12 -2.79 19.34
CA ARG A 108 -6.05 -1.79 19.39
C ARG A 108 -5.78 -1.14 18.03
N LEU A 109 -5.82 -1.92 16.95
CA LEU A 109 -5.60 -1.39 15.61
C LEU A 109 -6.78 -0.53 15.13
N TYR A 110 -8.03 -0.92 15.40
CA TYR A 110 -9.20 -0.09 15.07
C TYR A 110 -9.19 1.25 15.83
N LEU A 111 -8.85 1.24 17.12
CA LEU A 111 -8.76 2.48 17.91
C LEU A 111 -7.74 3.45 17.32
N LYS A 112 -6.55 2.95 16.93
CA LYS A 112 -5.56 3.78 16.24
C LYS A 112 -6.06 4.34 14.91
N ALA A 113 -6.84 3.58 14.15
CA ALA A 113 -7.42 4.05 12.88
C ALA A 113 -8.41 5.19 13.10
N LEU A 114 -9.18 5.14 14.18
CA LEU A 114 -10.13 6.18 14.56
C LEU A 114 -9.43 7.45 15.07
N GLU A 115 -8.34 7.31 15.83
CA GLU A 115 -7.55 8.45 16.34
C GLU A 115 -6.97 9.34 15.23
N VAL A 116 -6.78 8.80 14.01
CA VAL A 116 -6.26 9.57 12.87
C VAL A 116 -7.36 10.39 12.18
N LEU A 117 -8.64 10.04 12.37
CA LEU A 117 -9.78 10.66 11.69
C LEU A 117 -10.35 11.89 12.43
N PHE A 118 -9.76 12.28 13.56
CA PHE A 118 -10.16 13.42 14.40
C PHE A 118 -8.95 14.29 14.75
#